data_AF-A0A1I1QSW2-F1
#
_entry.id   AF-A0A1I1QSW2-F1
#
_cell.length_a   1.000
_cell.length_b   1.000
_cell.length_c   1.000
_cell.angle_alpha   90.00
_cell.angle_beta   90.00
_cell.angle_gamma   90.00
#
_symmetry.space_group_name_H-M   'P 1'
#
loop_
_entity.id
_entity.type
_entity.pdbx_description
1 polymer ?
#
loop_
_entity_poly.entity_id
_entity_poly.type
_entity_poly.pdbx_seq_one_letter_code
_entity_poly.pdbx_strand_id
1 'polypeptide(L)' 'MDLDYVSSYSKDVKCYVRGNSKGVWIETQVLPIVKCYELKNVLDSWFYSIE' A
#
# COMPACT_ATOMS: atom_id res chain seq x y z
N MET A 1 -11.45 -2.02 5.17
CA MET A 1 -10.41 -1.97 4.12
C MET A 1 -10.27 -3.38 3.60
N ASP A 2 -10.55 -3.60 2.32
CA ASP A 2 -10.44 -4.91 1.69
C ASP A 2 -8.99 -5.10 1.22
N LEU A 3 -8.31 -6.11 1.77
CA LEU A 3 -6.91 -6.38 1.45
C LEU A 3 -6.74 -6.92 0.03
N ASP A 4 -7.74 -7.65 -0.50
CA ASP A 4 -7.71 -8.19 -1.85
C ASP A 4 -7.86 -7.04 -2.86
N TYR A 5 -8.67 -6.05 -2.53
CA TYR A 5 -8.75 -4.81 -3.29
C TYR A 5 -7.40 -4.10 -3.33
N VAL A 6 -6.73 -3.86 -2.19
CA VAL A 6 -5.42 -3.20 -2.16
C VAL A 6 -4.34 -4.04 -2.86
N SER A 7 -4.33 -5.35 -2.65
CA SER A 7 -3.37 -6.27 -3.27
C SER A 7 -3.55 -6.35 -4.79
N SER A 8 -4.75 -6.07 -5.32
CA SER A 8 -5.00 -6.05 -6.76
C SER A 8 -4.17 -5.00 -7.52
N TYR A 9 -3.73 -3.93 -6.84
CA TYR A 9 -2.93 -2.84 -7.41
C TYR A 9 -1.44 -3.14 -7.45
N SER A 10 -1.01 -4.18 -6.75
CA SER A 10 0.39 -4.56 -6.67
C SER A 10 0.48 -6.08 -6.55
N LYS A 11 0.02 -6.78 -7.60
CA LYS A 11 -0.04 -8.25 -7.65
C LYS A 11 1.30 -8.96 -7.39
N ASP A 12 2.41 -8.28 -7.68
CA ASP A 12 3.77 -8.79 -7.49
C ASP A 12 4.40 -8.35 -6.15
N VAL A 13 3.64 -7.63 -5.31
CA VAL A 13 4.12 -7.11 -4.03
C VAL A 13 3.36 -7.82 -2.91
N LYS A 14 4.10 -8.52 -2.06
CA LYS A 14 3.54 -9.07 -0.82
C LYS A 14 3.21 -7.93 0.13
N CYS A 15 1.93 -7.81 0.45
CA CYS A 15 1.40 -6.89 1.46
C CYS A 15 1.11 -7.64 2.76
N TYR A 16 1.41 -7.01 3.89
CA TYR A 16 1.17 -7.53 5.21
C TYR A 16 0.37 -6.50 5.99
N VAL A 17 -0.80 -6.90 6.48
CA VAL A 17 -1.56 -6.07 7.41
C VAL A 17 -0.86 -6.12 8.77
N ARG A 18 -0.61 -4.94 9.32
CA ARG A 18 -0.10 -4.74 10.67
C ARG A 18 -1.05 -3.86 11.44
N GLY A 19 -1.06 -4.02 12.75
CA GLY A 19 -1.80 -3.13 13.60
C GLY A 19 -1.37 -3.26 15.04
N ASN A 20 -1.69 -2.22 15.80
CA ASN A 20 -1.54 -2.18 17.25
C ASN A 20 -2.71 -1.36 17.83
N SER A 21 -2.64 -1.06 19.12
CA SER A 21 -3.66 -0.26 19.82
C SER A 21 -3.84 1.16 19.27
N LYS A 22 -2.93 1.65 18.40
CA LYS A 22 -2.97 3.00 17.82
C LYS A 22 -3.48 3.03 16.38
N GLY A 23 -3.60 1.90 15.70
CA GLY A 23 -4.08 1.86 14.33
C GLY A 23 -3.63 0.64 13.53
N VAL A 24 -3.97 0.66 12.24
CA VAL A 24 -3.71 -0.40 11.26
C VAL A 24 -3.01 0.22 10.06
N TRP A 25 -1.98 -0.46 9.54
CA TRP A 25 -1.26 -0.06 8.33
C TRP A 25 -0.86 -1.28 7.50
N ILE A 26 -0.39 -1.03 6.29
CA ILE A 26 0.11 -2.06 5.37
C ILE A 26 1.62 -1.93 5.27
N GLU A 27 2.32 -3.03 5.52
CA GLU A 27 3.74 -3.18 5.20
C GLU A 27 3.88 -3.97 3.91
N THR A 28 4.90 -3.66 3.12
CA THR A 28 5.28 -4.45 1.95
C THR A 28 6.53 -5.27 2.25
N GLN A 29 6.83 -6.25 1.41
CA GLN A 29 8.18 -6.80 1.36
C GLN A 29 9.23 -5.70 1.07
N VAL A 30 10.51 -5.98 1.32
CA VAL A 30 11.58 -5.10 0.84
C VAL A 30 11.54 -5.05 -0.68
N LEU A 31 11.51 -3.84 -1.22
CA LEU A 31 11.42 -3.57 -2.65
C LEU A 31 12.62 -2.74 -3.13
N PRO A 32 13.09 -2.94 -4.36
CA PRO A 32 13.99 -2.01 -5.01
C PRO A 32 13.36 -0.61 -5.12
N ILE A 33 14.18 0.44 -5.04
CA ILE A 33 13.71 1.83 -5.07
C ILE A 33 12.82 2.17 -6.27
N VAL A 34 13.08 1.57 -7.44
CA VAL A 34 12.26 1.74 -8.65
C VAL A 34 10.82 1.26 -8.41
N LYS A 35 10.63 0.12 -7.74
CA LYS A 35 9.31 -0.40 -7.38
C LYS A 35 8.60 0.47 -6.35
N CYS A 36 9.35 1.09 -5.44
CA CYS A 36 8.79 2.06 -4.50
C CYS A 36 8.19 3.29 -5.23
N TYR A 37 8.82 3.76 -6.31
CA TYR A 37 8.29 4.87 -7.11
C TYR A 37 7.03 4.49 -7.89
N GLU A 38 6.97 3.28 -8.45
CA GLU A 38 5.76 2.76 -9.10
C GLU A 38 4.58 2.72 -8.11
N LEU A 39 4.80 2.15 -6.93
CA LEU A 39 3.81 2.09 -5.85
C LEU A 39 3.35 3.48 -5.42
N LYS A 40 4.28 4.42 -5.25
CA LYS A 40 3.95 5.81 -4.92
C LYS A 40 3.01 6.41 -5.95
N ASN A 41 3.30 6.29 -7.24
CA ASN A 41 2.45 6.87 -8.29
C ASN A 41 1.04 6.28 -8.31
N VAL A 42 0.91 4.97 -8.04
CA VAL A 42 -0.41 4.31 -7.94
C VAL A 42 -1.17 4.80 -6.72
N LEU A 43 -0.53 4.86 -5.55
CA LEU A 43 -1.15 5.29 -4.30
C LEU A 43 -1.43 6.80 -4.26
N ASP A 44 -0.64 7.63 -4.95
CA ASP A 44 -0.89 9.07 -5.09
C ASP A 44 -2.27 9.33 -5.69
N SER A 45 -2.79 8.44 -6.56
CA SER A 45 -4.15 8.52 -7.10
C SER A 45 -5.26 8.17 -6.10
N TRP A 46 -4.93 7.62 -4.93
CA TRP A 46 -5.87 7.25 -3.87
C TRP A 46 -5.98 8.31 -2.78
N PHE A 47 -5.08 9.28 -2.74
CA PHE A 47 -5.22 10.39 -1.81
C PHE A 47 -6.42 11.22 -2.23
N TYR A 48 -7.54 10.95 -1.56
CA TYR A 48 -8.68 11.84 -1.58
C TYR A 48 -8.20 13.16 -0.94
N SER A 49 -8.30 14.27 -1.68
CA SER A 49 -8.11 15.58 -1.07
C SER A 49 -9.17 15.75 0.00
N ILE A 50 -8.75 15.90 1.25
CA ILE A 50 -9.65 16.36 2.30
C ILE A 50 -9.76 17.87 2.08
N GLU A 51 -10.79 18.27 1.32
CA GLU A 51 -11.24 19.67 1.26
C GLU A 51 -11.99 20.04 2.55
#